data_AF-A0A377KGU4-F1
#
_entry.id   AF-A0A377KGU4-F1
#
_cell.length_a   1.000
_cell.length_b   1.000
_cell.length_c   1.000
_cell.angle_alpha   90.00
_cell.angle_beta   90.00
_cell.angle_gamma   90.00
#
_symmetry.space_group_name_H-M   'P 1'
#
loop_
_entity.id
_entity.type
_entity.pdbx_description
1 polymer ?
#
loop_
_entity_poly.entity_id
_entity_poly.type
_entity_poly.pdbx_seq_one_letter_code
_entity_poly.pdbx_strand_id
1 'polypeptide(L)'
;MGKKSSKAIMGIVVAILAGALGLSTQKDSDIVQQITGIFESTPQASKVADVPEYDGKHQEIEINNNQPDFSKEDLSLSKRTWQSYSNIDRLNRVGAANAMLGKDLFPKEKREALYVDPTGWKQKKLSDGQWLYNRSHLIGYQLTGQNNNIKNLMTGTRSLNAPYMLAHENDIAAYIKETNHHVRYRVTPHFQGDELVARGVQLEAESIEDKKIEFNVFIYNVQDGYTINYETGQATKK
;
A
#
# COMPACT_ATOMS: atom_id res chain seq x y z
N MET A 1 -26.74 22.73 -22.20
CA MET A 1 -26.32 23.93 -21.43
C MET A 1 -26.09 23.47 -19.99
N GLY A 2 -24.90 23.24 -19.43
CA GLY A 2 -23.56 23.74 -19.75
C GLY A 2 -23.17 24.88 -18.81
N LYS A 3 -22.72 24.56 -17.58
CA LYS A 3 -21.90 25.42 -16.71
C LYS A 3 -20.99 24.50 -15.89
N LYS A 4 -19.80 24.14 -16.40
CA LYS A 4 -18.48 24.79 -16.20
C LYS A 4 -18.03 24.88 -14.73
N SER A 5 -17.17 23.91 -14.41
CA SER A 5 -16.00 23.93 -13.54
C SER A 5 -15.51 25.29 -13.03
N SER A 6 -15.21 25.34 -11.73
CA SER A 6 -14.19 26.20 -11.15
C SER A 6 -13.39 25.37 -10.12
N LYS A 7 -12.31 24.73 -10.57
CA LYS A 7 -11.22 24.31 -9.69
C LYS A 7 -10.54 25.58 -9.18
N ALA A 8 -10.68 25.89 -7.91
CA ALA A 8 -9.84 26.89 -7.27
C ALA A 8 -8.45 26.29 -7.10
N ILE A 9 -7.56 26.57 -8.05
CA ILE A 9 -6.12 26.51 -7.80
C ILE A 9 -5.88 27.63 -6.79
N MET A 10 -5.72 27.25 -5.51
CA MET A 10 -5.31 28.17 -4.47
C MET A 10 -3.83 28.51 -4.73
N GLY A 11 -3.61 29.43 -5.66
CA GLY A 11 -2.33 30.13 -5.78
C GLY A 11 -2.07 30.80 -4.44
N ILE A 12 -1.00 30.38 -3.77
CA ILE A 12 -0.57 30.96 -2.50
C ILE A 12 -0.17 32.41 -2.78
N VAL A 13 -1.09 33.33 -2.50
CA VAL A 13 -0.76 34.74 -2.32
C VAL A 13 -0.24 34.88 -0.89
N VAL A 14 1.08 34.80 -0.70
CA VAL A 14 1.70 35.31 0.53
C VAL A 14 1.69 36.83 0.41
N ALA A 15 0.57 37.44 0.80
CA ALA A 15 0.54 38.88 1.07
C ALA A 15 1.32 39.10 2.38
N ILE A 16 2.62 39.38 2.24
CA ILE A 16 3.47 39.84 3.34
C ILE A 16 2.95 41.23 3.75
N LEU A 17 2.07 41.29 4.75
CA LEU A 17 1.81 42.50 5.53
C LEU A 17 2.92 42.68 6.59
N ALA A 18 4.17 42.78 6.14
CA ALA A 18 5.28 43.26 6.96
C ALA A 18 5.44 44.75 6.67
N GLY A 19 4.64 45.57 7.36
CA GLY A 19 4.55 47.00 7.08
C GLY A 19 4.02 47.83 8.24
N ALA A 20 4.31 47.47 9.48
CA ALA A 20 4.36 48.41 10.61
C ALA A 20 4.97 47.70 11.83
N LEU A 21 5.95 48.35 12.46
CA LEU A 21 6.61 47.98 13.71
C LEU A 21 7.67 46.88 13.57
N GLY A 22 8.89 47.31 13.26
CA GLY A 22 10.07 46.45 13.29
C GLY A 22 10.30 45.88 14.69
N LEU A 23 10.50 44.57 14.78
CA LEU A 23 11.07 43.83 15.91
C LEU A 23 11.42 42.38 15.46
N SER A 24 12.72 42.05 15.52
CA SER A 24 13.32 40.70 15.67
C SER A 24 13.13 39.63 14.57
N THR A 25 14.17 39.42 13.75
CA THR A 25 14.26 38.45 12.64
C THR A 25 14.68 37.03 13.03
N GLN A 26 14.56 36.61 14.30
CA GLN A 26 14.99 35.27 14.72
C GLN A 26 13.84 34.30 14.99
N LYS A 27 12.66 34.82 15.37
CA LYS A 27 11.48 33.99 15.71
C LYS A 27 10.68 33.49 14.51
N ASP A 28 10.88 34.12 13.35
CA ASP A 28 10.17 33.77 12.10
C ASP A 28 10.74 32.50 11.44
N SER A 29 12.03 32.20 11.64
CA SER A 29 12.67 31.02 11.03
C SER A 29 12.17 29.68 11.60
N ASP A 30 11.90 29.65 12.91
CA ASP A 30 11.35 28.46 13.59
C ASP A 30 9.90 28.21 13.19
N ILE A 31 9.11 29.28 13.00
CA ILE A 31 7.72 29.19 12.53
C ILE A 31 7.70 28.72 11.07
N VAL A 32 8.59 29.25 10.22
CA VAL A 32 8.71 28.78 8.84
C VAL A 32 9.17 27.33 8.79
N GLN A 33 10.15 26.89 9.60
CA GLN A 33 10.56 25.47 9.63
C GLN A 33 9.47 24.54 10.19
N GLN A 34 8.72 24.96 11.21
CA GLN A 34 7.56 24.21 11.71
C GLN A 34 6.46 24.12 10.65
N ILE A 35 6.15 25.22 9.97
CA ILE A 35 5.18 25.25 8.87
C ILE A 35 5.66 24.39 7.69
N THR A 36 6.96 24.43 7.35
CA THR A 36 7.53 23.62 6.26
C THR A 36 7.52 22.14 6.61
N GLY A 37 7.75 21.78 7.88
CA GLY A 37 7.60 20.40 8.38
C GLY A 37 6.15 19.92 8.47
N ILE A 38 5.18 20.83 8.62
CA ILE A 38 3.74 20.55 8.48
C ILE A 38 3.34 20.35 7.00
N PHE A 39 4.14 20.87 6.07
CA PHE A 39 3.96 20.74 4.61
C PHE A 39 4.92 19.74 3.96
N GLU A 40 5.49 18.77 4.69
CA GLU A 40 5.92 17.54 4.02
C GLU A 40 4.66 16.81 3.55
N SER A 41 4.19 17.20 2.36
CA SER A 41 3.13 16.50 1.66
C SER A 41 3.53 15.03 1.56
N THR A 42 2.65 14.12 1.97
CA THR A 42 2.79 12.69 1.67
C THR A 42 3.21 12.56 0.21
N PRO A 43 4.30 11.84 -0.11
CA PRO A 43 4.69 11.71 -1.50
C PRO A 43 3.55 11.04 -2.29
N GLN A 44 3.22 11.61 -3.45
CA GLN A 44 2.11 11.18 -4.28
C GLN A 44 2.56 10.87 -5.71
N ALA A 45 1.86 9.93 -6.36
CA ALA A 45 1.97 9.66 -7.79
C ALA A 45 0.59 9.56 -8.43
N SER A 46 0.48 9.88 -9.73
CA SER A 46 -0.82 9.83 -10.42
C SER A 46 -1.31 8.40 -10.66
N LYS A 47 -0.37 7.48 -10.89
CA LYS A 47 -0.57 6.05 -11.13
C LYS A 47 0.71 5.30 -10.74
N VAL A 48 0.62 3.98 -10.58
CA VAL A 48 1.76 3.13 -10.19
C VAL A 48 2.95 3.27 -11.15
N ALA A 49 2.71 3.44 -12.46
CA ALA A 49 3.79 3.62 -13.44
C ALA A 49 4.60 4.93 -13.26
N ASP A 50 4.07 5.89 -12.49
CA ASP A 50 4.72 7.16 -12.20
C ASP A 50 5.36 7.18 -10.79
N VAL A 51 5.30 6.06 -10.06
CA VAL A 51 5.94 5.94 -8.75
C VAL A 51 7.46 6.04 -8.94
N PRO A 52 8.15 6.96 -8.24
CA PRO A 52 9.59 7.12 -8.38
C PRO A 52 10.36 5.92 -7.83
N GLU A 53 11.68 5.92 -7.98
CA GLU A 53 12.50 5.00 -7.19
C GLU A 53 12.44 5.37 -5.71
N TYR A 54 12.56 4.37 -4.84
CA TYR A 54 12.53 4.58 -3.39
C TYR A 54 13.64 5.54 -2.93
N ASP A 55 13.25 6.60 -2.23
CA ASP A 55 14.13 7.68 -1.80
C ASP A 55 14.93 7.38 -0.53
N GLY A 56 14.72 6.20 0.08
CA GLY A 56 15.34 5.83 1.35
C GLY A 56 14.58 6.30 2.60
N LYS A 57 13.45 6.99 2.45
CA LYS A 57 12.66 7.55 3.55
C LYS A 57 11.20 7.15 3.50
N HIS A 58 10.53 7.29 2.35
CA HIS A 58 9.08 7.09 2.22
C HIS A 58 8.75 5.76 1.55
N GLN A 59 8.45 4.74 2.37
CA GLN A 59 8.14 3.39 1.87
C GLN A 59 6.69 3.26 1.35
N GLU A 60 5.83 4.25 1.62
CA GLU A 60 4.47 4.32 1.12
C GLU A 60 4.25 5.62 0.32
N ILE A 61 3.54 5.50 -0.80
CA ILE A 61 3.24 6.59 -1.73
C ILE A 61 1.73 6.58 -1.99
N GLU A 62 1.07 7.72 -1.86
CA GLU A 62 -0.33 7.84 -2.25
C GLU A 62 -0.47 7.82 -3.78
N ILE A 63 -1.44 7.08 -4.28
CA ILE A 63 -1.73 6.96 -5.71
C ILE A 63 -3.06 7.63 -5.99
N ASN A 64 -3.13 8.41 -7.07
CA ASN A 64 -4.38 9.03 -7.54
C ASN A 64 -5.07 9.87 -6.43
N ASN A 65 -4.30 10.69 -5.69
CA ASN A 65 -4.79 11.45 -4.53
C ASN A 65 -5.45 10.54 -3.45
N ASN A 66 -4.89 9.35 -3.26
CA ASN A 66 -5.39 8.32 -2.38
C ASN A 66 -6.80 7.79 -2.74
N GLN A 67 -7.23 7.94 -4.00
CA GLN A 67 -8.54 7.49 -4.47
C GLN A 67 -8.43 6.17 -5.25
N PRO A 68 -9.17 5.11 -4.85
CA PRO A 68 -9.16 3.84 -5.55
C PRO A 68 -9.78 3.96 -6.94
N ASP A 69 -9.31 3.13 -7.89
CA ASP A 69 -9.82 3.11 -9.27
C ASP A 69 -10.75 1.91 -9.48
N PHE A 70 -11.91 1.96 -8.80
CA PHE A 70 -12.97 0.96 -8.91
C PHE A 70 -14.11 1.45 -9.80
N SER A 71 -14.55 0.59 -10.72
CA SER A 71 -15.78 0.83 -11.49
C SER A 71 -17.03 0.68 -10.62
N LYS A 72 -18.19 1.14 -11.09
CA LYS A 72 -19.46 0.91 -10.39
C LYS A 72 -19.77 -0.58 -10.26
N GLU A 73 -19.35 -1.36 -11.25
CA GLU A 73 -19.50 -2.81 -11.28
C GLU A 73 -18.61 -3.49 -10.23
N ASP A 74 -17.38 -2.99 -10.02
CA ASP A 74 -16.49 -3.47 -8.95
C ASP A 74 -17.09 -3.29 -7.55
N LEU A 75 -17.84 -2.20 -7.36
CA LEU A 75 -18.46 -1.83 -6.07
C LEU A 75 -19.81 -2.55 -5.81
N SER A 76 -20.26 -3.40 -6.74
CA SER A 76 -21.54 -4.09 -6.62
C SER A 76 -21.51 -5.22 -5.59
N LEU A 77 -22.50 -5.21 -4.67
CA LEU A 77 -22.75 -6.32 -3.73
C LEU A 77 -23.63 -7.44 -4.32
N SER A 78 -23.90 -7.44 -5.62
CA SER A 78 -24.71 -8.49 -6.27
C SER A 78 -24.16 -9.91 -6.06
N LYS A 79 -22.83 -10.05 -5.94
CA LYS A 79 -22.12 -11.30 -5.65
C LYS A 79 -21.85 -11.52 -4.15
N ARG A 80 -22.35 -10.65 -3.28
CA ARG A 80 -22.03 -10.61 -1.84
C ARG A 80 -20.50 -10.58 -1.63
N THR A 81 -19.99 -11.31 -0.65
CA THR A 81 -18.57 -11.48 -0.43
C THR A 81 -17.95 -12.44 -1.45
N TRP A 82 -16.75 -12.14 -1.91
CA TRP A 82 -16.01 -13.00 -2.84
C TRP A 82 -14.51 -12.70 -2.76
N GLN A 83 -13.70 -13.65 -3.20
CA GLN A 83 -12.26 -13.50 -3.37
C GLN A 83 -11.84 -14.15 -4.70
N SER A 84 -10.89 -13.53 -5.39
CA SER A 84 -10.38 -13.98 -6.68
C SER A 84 -8.89 -13.65 -6.79
N TYR A 85 -8.11 -14.64 -7.22
CA TYR A 85 -6.66 -14.53 -7.37
C TYR A 85 -6.29 -14.80 -8.82
N SER A 86 -5.49 -13.91 -9.40
CA SER A 86 -4.94 -14.12 -10.74
C SER A 86 -4.19 -15.45 -10.82
N ASN A 87 -4.23 -16.08 -12.00
CA ASN A 87 -3.30 -17.16 -12.26
C ASN A 87 -1.87 -16.64 -12.17
N ILE A 88 -0.97 -17.50 -11.69
CA ILE A 88 0.46 -17.19 -11.77
C ILE A 88 0.88 -17.03 -13.24
N ASP A 89 1.82 -16.14 -13.49
CA ASP A 89 2.30 -15.89 -14.86
C ASP A 89 3.32 -16.94 -15.33
N ARG A 90 3.91 -16.75 -16.51
CA ARG A 90 4.92 -17.66 -17.09
C ARG A 90 6.20 -17.82 -16.26
N LEU A 91 6.46 -16.91 -15.32
CA LEU A 91 7.57 -16.94 -14.38
C LEU A 91 7.14 -17.46 -13.00
N ASN A 92 5.90 -17.96 -12.88
CA ASN A 92 5.23 -18.37 -11.65
C ASN A 92 5.00 -17.23 -10.64
N ARG A 93 5.00 -15.98 -11.11
CA ARG A 93 4.76 -14.81 -10.25
C ARG A 93 3.26 -14.65 -9.99
N VAL A 94 2.92 -14.21 -8.79
CA VAL A 94 1.54 -13.84 -8.45
C VAL A 94 1.09 -12.62 -9.25
N GLY A 95 -0.21 -12.56 -9.56
CA GLY A 95 -0.85 -11.38 -10.14
C GLY A 95 -1.77 -10.68 -9.13
N ALA A 96 -2.66 -9.83 -9.63
CA ALA A 96 -3.61 -9.11 -8.79
C ALA A 96 -4.52 -10.05 -7.99
N ALA A 97 -4.72 -9.74 -6.71
CA ALA A 97 -5.69 -10.37 -5.82
C ALA A 97 -6.85 -9.39 -5.58
N ASN A 98 -8.07 -9.88 -5.67
CA ASN A 98 -9.28 -9.08 -5.54
C ASN A 98 -10.23 -9.73 -4.53
N ALA A 99 -10.94 -8.91 -3.76
CA ALA A 99 -12.02 -9.37 -2.92
C ALA A 99 -13.11 -8.30 -2.75
N MET A 100 -14.34 -8.77 -2.55
CA MET A 100 -15.34 -8.05 -1.77
C MET A 100 -15.31 -8.66 -0.38
N LEU A 101 -14.61 -7.98 0.53
CA LEU A 101 -14.42 -8.43 1.90
C LEU A 101 -15.68 -8.19 2.70
N GLY A 102 -15.92 -9.08 3.66
CA GLY A 102 -17.00 -9.01 4.63
C GLY A 102 -16.83 -10.13 5.64
N LYS A 103 -17.63 -10.10 6.71
CA LYS A 103 -17.46 -10.98 7.88
C LYS A 103 -17.48 -12.48 7.54
N ASP A 104 -18.21 -12.87 6.50
CA ASP A 104 -18.32 -14.26 6.04
C ASP A 104 -17.01 -14.85 5.51
N LEU A 105 -16.05 -14.01 5.08
CA LEU A 105 -14.74 -14.46 4.60
C LEU A 105 -13.69 -14.61 5.71
N PHE A 106 -13.97 -14.14 6.93
CA PHE A 106 -13.02 -14.28 8.02
C PHE A 106 -12.77 -15.75 8.35
N PRO A 107 -11.49 -16.12 8.63
CA PRO A 107 -11.14 -17.49 8.95
C PRO A 107 -11.82 -17.94 10.23
N LYS A 108 -12.38 -19.16 10.19
CA LYS A 108 -12.89 -19.88 11.37
C LYS A 108 -11.83 -20.78 12.00
N GLU A 109 -10.87 -21.20 11.19
CA GLU A 109 -9.78 -22.08 11.61
C GLU A 109 -8.53 -21.30 12.02
N LYS A 110 -7.65 -21.96 12.77
CA LYS A 110 -6.34 -21.40 13.14
C LYS A 110 -5.41 -21.41 11.92
N ARG A 111 -4.66 -20.32 11.73
CA ARG A 111 -3.61 -20.24 10.71
C ARG A 111 -2.55 -21.32 10.94
N GLU A 112 -2.17 -22.03 9.87
CA GLU A 112 -1.09 -23.01 9.90
C GLU A 112 0.23 -22.41 9.41
N ALA A 113 1.33 -23.16 9.55
CA ALA A 113 2.62 -22.74 9.04
C ALA A 113 2.62 -22.57 7.50
N LEU A 114 3.30 -21.53 7.03
CA LEU A 114 3.49 -21.30 5.59
C LEU A 114 4.72 -22.03 5.08
N TYR A 115 4.57 -22.77 3.98
CA TYR A 115 5.63 -23.60 3.38
C TYR A 115 5.83 -23.38 1.88
N VAL A 116 4.97 -22.60 1.21
CA VAL A 116 5.15 -22.23 -0.20
C VAL A 116 6.26 -21.20 -0.32
N ASP A 117 7.28 -21.49 -1.13
CA ASP A 117 8.34 -20.53 -1.46
C ASP A 117 7.97 -19.81 -2.77
N PRO A 118 7.68 -18.50 -2.73
CA PRO A 118 7.35 -17.74 -3.93
C PRO A 118 8.58 -17.51 -4.83
N THR A 119 8.35 -16.88 -5.98
CA THR A 119 9.43 -16.47 -6.88
C THR A 119 10.46 -15.60 -6.16
N GLY A 120 11.73 -15.77 -6.52
CA GLY A 120 12.83 -15.01 -5.91
C GLY A 120 13.10 -15.32 -4.43
N TRP A 121 12.57 -16.41 -3.88
CA TRP A 121 12.80 -16.78 -2.48
C TRP A 121 14.28 -17.11 -2.19
N LYS A 122 15.04 -16.12 -1.72
CA LYS A 122 16.46 -16.22 -1.35
C LYS A 122 16.72 -15.58 0.01
N GLN A 123 16.58 -16.38 1.06
CA GLN A 123 16.66 -15.88 2.43
C GLN A 123 18.03 -15.27 2.78
N LYS A 124 17.98 -14.19 3.57
CA LYS A 124 19.13 -13.54 4.18
C LYS A 124 18.77 -13.18 5.62
N LYS A 125 19.72 -13.34 6.55
CA LYS A 125 19.56 -12.79 7.90
C LYS A 125 19.88 -11.30 7.91
N LEU A 126 19.04 -10.54 8.60
CA LEU A 126 19.24 -9.15 8.94
C LEU A 126 20.27 -9.01 10.06
N SER A 127 20.68 -7.77 10.37
CA SER A 127 21.71 -7.50 11.39
C SER A 127 21.26 -7.92 12.80
N ASP A 128 19.96 -7.97 13.03
CA ASP A 128 19.33 -8.40 14.29
C ASP A 128 19.05 -9.92 14.34
N GLY A 129 19.49 -10.66 13.33
CA GLY A 129 19.32 -12.11 13.23
C GLY A 129 17.96 -12.56 12.68
N GLN A 130 17.01 -11.66 12.43
CA GLN A 130 15.73 -11.97 11.80
C GLN A 130 15.90 -12.29 10.31
N TRP A 131 14.92 -12.98 9.73
CA TRP A 131 14.91 -13.30 8.30
C TRP A 131 14.33 -12.15 7.46
N LEU A 132 15.01 -11.77 6.36
CA LEU A 132 14.64 -10.66 5.48
C LEU A 132 13.25 -10.82 4.86
N TYR A 133 12.97 -11.97 4.24
CA TYR A 133 11.70 -12.17 3.54
C TYR A 133 10.69 -12.94 4.38
N ASN A 134 9.45 -12.48 4.31
CA ASN A 134 8.25 -13.21 4.69
C ASN A 134 7.59 -13.77 3.43
N ARG A 135 6.87 -14.88 3.60
CA ARG A 135 5.88 -15.34 2.61
C ARG A 135 4.66 -14.41 2.75
N SER A 136 4.73 -13.27 2.09
CA SER A 136 3.78 -12.17 2.25
C SER A 136 2.50 -12.51 1.52
N HIS A 137 1.38 -12.48 2.24
CA HIS A 137 0.07 -12.60 1.63
C HIS A 137 -0.24 -11.34 0.79
N LEU A 138 -0.90 -11.48 -0.36
CA LEU A 138 -1.46 -10.31 -1.06
C LEU A 138 -2.71 -9.84 -0.33
N ILE A 139 -3.61 -10.76 0.01
CA ILE A 139 -4.71 -10.50 0.93
C ILE A 139 -4.49 -11.36 2.17
N GLY A 140 -4.26 -10.72 3.32
CA GLY A 140 -3.93 -11.36 4.58
C GLY A 140 -4.90 -12.46 5.00
N TYR A 141 -4.35 -13.49 5.66
CA TYR A 141 -5.11 -14.61 6.21
C TYR A 141 -6.32 -14.16 7.05
N GLN A 142 -6.17 -13.09 7.83
CA GLN A 142 -7.25 -12.58 8.70
C GLN A 142 -8.49 -12.11 7.94
N LEU A 143 -8.34 -11.77 6.66
CA LEU A 143 -9.43 -11.25 5.82
C LEU A 143 -10.14 -12.34 5.01
N THR A 144 -9.46 -13.45 4.69
CA THR A 144 -9.95 -14.44 3.71
C THR A 144 -9.73 -15.91 4.06
N GLY A 145 -8.95 -16.19 5.11
CA GLY A 145 -8.53 -17.53 5.51
C GLY A 145 -7.60 -18.25 4.54
N GLN A 146 -7.13 -17.59 3.47
CA GLN A 146 -6.20 -18.20 2.53
C GLN A 146 -4.82 -18.38 3.17
N ASN A 147 -4.43 -19.64 3.42
CA ASN A 147 -3.17 -19.95 4.08
C ASN A 147 -2.02 -20.16 3.06
N ASN A 148 -1.86 -21.35 2.50
CA ASN A 148 -0.78 -21.71 1.55
C ASN A 148 -1.23 -21.60 0.07
N ASN A 149 -2.02 -20.59 -0.29
CA ASN A 149 -2.44 -20.38 -1.67
C ASN A 149 -1.28 -19.76 -2.48
N ILE A 150 -0.71 -20.53 -3.43
CA ILE A 150 0.42 -20.09 -4.28
C ILE A 150 0.10 -18.83 -5.11
N LYS A 151 -1.18 -18.54 -5.38
CA LYS A 151 -1.63 -17.33 -6.08
C LYS A 151 -1.76 -16.11 -5.17
N ASN A 152 -1.56 -16.28 -3.86
CA ASN A 152 -1.72 -15.24 -2.84
C ASN A 152 -0.43 -15.03 -2.01
N LEU A 153 0.69 -15.65 -2.36
CA LEU A 153 1.95 -15.54 -1.61
C LEU A 153 3.07 -15.00 -2.50
N MET A 154 3.69 -13.92 -2.08
CA MET A 154 4.87 -13.33 -2.73
C MET A 154 6.06 -13.21 -1.78
N THR A 155 7.26 -13.10 -2.34
CA THR A 155 8.46 -12.75 -1.58
C THR A 155 8.38 -11.27 -1.20
N GLY A 156 7.99 -11.00 0.05
CA GLY A 156 7.92 -9.64 0.60
C GLY A 156 8.93 -9.45 1.73
N THR A 157 9.54 -8.28 1.84
CA THR A 157 10.40 -7.95 2.98
C THR A 157 9.61 -7.91 4.28
N ARG A 158 10.32 -7.98 5.42
CA ARG A 158 9.68 -7.81 6.73
C ARG A 158 8.93 -6.49 6.79
N SER A 159 9.56 -5.38 6.40
CA SER A 159 8.93 -4.06 6.51
C SER A 159 7.68 -3.93 5.63
N LEU A 160 7.74 -4.37 4.36
CA LEU A 160 6.55 -4.34 3.49
C LEU A 160 5.39 -5.14 4.10
N ASN A 161 5.67 -6.36 4.55
CA ASN A 161 4.64 -7.21 5.18
C ASN A 161 4.13 -6.58 6.50
N ALA A 162 5.03 -6.08 7.34
CA ALA A 162 4.70 -5.40 8.60
C ALA A 162 5.79 -4.37 8.98
N PRO A 163 5.42 -3.10 9.22
CA PRO A 163 4.07 -2.64 9.52
C PRO A 163 3.20 -2.26 8.30
N TYR A 164 3.78 -2.03 7.12
CA TYR A 164 3.10 -1.25 6.07
C TYR A 164 1.81 -1.90 5.54
N MET A 165 1.84 -3.15 5.03
CA MET A 165 0.59 -3.81 4.61
C MET A 165 -0.32 -4.11 5.81
N LEU A 166 0.25 -4.58 6.92
CA LEU A 166 -0.50 -5.00 8.10
C LEU A 166 -1.36 -3.89 8.72
N ALA A 167 -0.90 -2.63 8.68
CA ALA A 167 -1.67 -1.50 9.18
C ALA A 167 -3.01 -1.35 8.45
N HIS A 168 -2.96 -1.28 7.12
CA HIS A 168 -4.16 -1.21 6.27
C HIS A 168 -5.08 -2.43 6.43
N GLU A 169 -4.49 -3.63 6.51
CA GLU A 169 -5.27 -4.86 6.73
C GLU A 169 -5.99 -4.87 8.08
N ASN A 170 -5.36 -4.34 9.13
CA ASN A 170 -5.96 -4.24 10.45
C ASN A 170 -7.12 -3.24 10.47
N ASP A 171 -6.98 -2.09 9.80
CA ASP A 171 -8.05 -1.09 9.71
C ASP A 171 -9.27 -1.65 8.99
N ILE A 172 -9.06 -2.32 7.86
CA ILE A 172 -10.12 -3.03 7.13
C ILE A 172 -10.79 -4.11 8.01
N ALA A 173 -9.98 -4.93 8.70
CA ALA A 173 -10.50 -5.99 9.54
C ALA A 173 -11.31 -5.45 10.72
N ALA A 174 -10.84 -4.39 11.38
CA ALA A 174 -11.55 -3.72 12.47
C ALA A 174 -12.88 -3.14 11.97
N TYR A 175 -12.84 -2.39 10.87
CA TYR A 175 -14.03 -1.82 10.25
C TYR A 175 -15.12 -2.87 9.97
N ILE A 176 -14.77 -3.98 9.31
CA ILE A 176 -15.72 -5.05 9.00
C ILE A 176 -16.26 -5.71 10.28
N LYS A 177 -15.43 -5.89 11.33
CA LYS A 177 -15.87 -6.47 12.61
C LYS A 177 -16.89 -5.60 13.32
N GLU A 178 -16.67 -4.30 13.33
CA GLU A 178 -17.49 -3.31 14.05
C GLU A 178 -18.82 -3.03 13.35
N THR A 179 -18.80 -2.93 12.02
CA THR A 179 -19.95 -2.45 11.23
C THR A 179 -20.72 -3.57 10.55
N ASN A 180 -20.09 -4.74 10.35
CA ASN A 180 -20.60 -5.80 9.49
C ASN A 180 -20.80 -5.37 8.03
N HIS A 181 -20.14 -4.29 7.60
CA HIS A 181 -20.13 -3.77 6.23
C HIS A 181 -19.14 -4.52 5.33
N HIS A 182 -19.10 -4.12 4.06
CA HIS A 182 -18.23 -4.69 3.04
C HIS A 182 -17.14 -3.71 2.59
N VAL A 183 -16.00 -4.26 2.20
CA VAL A 183 -14.88 -3.49 1.63
C VAL A 183 -14.45 -4.12 0.32
N ARG A 184 -14.55 -3.37 -0.78
CA ARG A 184 -13.90 -3.74 -2.04
C ARG A 184 -12.40 -3.55 -1.87
N TYR A 185 -11.61 -4.61 -2.03
CA TYR A 185 -10.18 -4.61 -1.79
C TYR A 185 -9.40 -5.24 -2.96
N ARG A 186 -8.36 -4.57 -3.46
CA ARG A 186 -7.49 -5.05 -4.53
C ARG A 186 -6.03 -4.85 -4.13
N VAL A 187 -5.22 -5.90 -4.30
CA VAL A 187 -3.76 -5.85 -4.12
C VAL A 187 -3.08 -6.30 -5.39
N THR A 188 -2.27 -5.41 -5.96
CA THR A 188 -1.60 -5.62 -7.26
C THR A 188 -0.08 -5.53 -7.09
N PRO A 189 0.64 -6.66 -7.16
CA PRO A 189 2.10 -6.67 -7.19
C PRO A 189 2.65 -5.97 -8.44
N HIS A 190 3.71 -5.18 -8.26
CA HIS A 190 4.41 -4.54 -9.37
C HIS A 190 5.77 -5.19 -9.61
N PHE A 191 5.91 -5.90 -10.72
CA PHE A 191 7.19 -6.45 -11.21
C PHE A 191 7.67 -5.64 -12.41
N GLN A 192 8.97 -5.36 -12.52
CA GLN A 192 9.56 -4.78 -13.73
C GLN A 192 10.15 -5.89 -14.60
N GLY A 193 9.80 -5.94 -15.88
CA GLY A 193 10.34 -6.94 -16.81
C GLY A 193 10.18 -8.38 -16.32
N ASP A 194 11.31 -9.11 -16.28
CA ASP A 194 11.39 -10.51 -15.87
C ASP A 194 11.74 -10.70 -14.38
N GLU A 195 11.67 -9.64 -13.58
CA GLU A 195 11.98 -9.70 -12.15
C GLU A 195 11.16 -10.74 -11.41
N LEU A 196 11.82 -11.49 -10.52
CA LEU A 196 11.20 -12.53 -9.71
C LEU A 196 10.67 -12.02 -8.37
N VAL A 197 11.08 -10.83 -7.94
CA VAL A 197 10.59 -10.17 -6.73
C VAL A 197 9.92 -8.85 -7.13
N ALA A 198 8.72 -8.59 -6.62
CA ALA A 198 8.00 -7.36 -6.91
C ALA A 198 8.74 -6.16 -6.28
N ARG A 199 8.76 -5.02 -6.96
CA ARG A 199 9.25 -3.73 -6.44
C ARG A 199 8.37 -3.18 -5.32
N GLY A 200 7.13 -3.62 -5.25
CA GLY A 200 6.14 -3.21 -4.27
C GLY A 200 4.76 -3.75 -4.62
N VAL A 201 3.76 -3.28 -3.90
CA VAL A 201 2.34 -3.59 -4.15
C VAL A 201 1.53 -2.31 -4.14
N GLN A 202 0.56 -2.22 -5.04
CA GLN A 202 -0.54 -1.27 -4.93
C GLN A 202 -1.65 -1.91 -4.07
N LEU A 203 -2.15 -1.19 -3.06
CA LEU A 203 -3.34 -1.56 -2.31
C LEU A 203 -4.44 -0.52 -2.59
N GLU A 204 -5.62 -1.00 -2.93
CA GLU A 204 -6.82 -0.18 -3.12
C GLU A 204 -7.95 -0.73 -2.27
N ALA A 205 -8.62 0.14 -1.51
CA ALA A 205 -9.77 -0.23 -0.70
C ALA A 205 -10.88 0.82 -0.75
N GLU A 206 -12.14 0.37 -0.78
CA GLU A 206 -13.32 1.22 -0.62
C GLU A 206 -14.42 0.47 0.16
N SER A 207 -14.94 1.04 1.25
CA SER A 207 -16.11 0.48 1.93
C SER A 207 -17.41 0.87 1.21
N ILE A 208 -18.30 -0.11 1.02
CA ILE A 208 -19.43 0.04 0.09
C ILE A 208 -20.58 0.84 0.69
N GLU A 209 -20.88 0.58 1.96
CA GLU A 209 -22.06 1.12 2.63
C GLU A 209 -21.90 2.60 3.02
N ASP A 210 -20.68 3.04 3.33
CA ASP A 210 -20.44 4.38 3.90
C ASP A 210 -19.13 5.06 3.50
N LYS A 211 -18.28 4.45 2.66
CA LYS A 211 -17.01 5.00 2.18
C LYS A 211 -16.05 5.48 3.29
N LYS A 212 -16.15 4.96 4.51
CA LYS A 212 -15.23 5.28 5.61
C LYS A 212 -13.84 4.67 5.45
N ILE A 213 -13.73 3.56 4.73
CA ILE A 213 -12.45 3.07 4.22
C ILE A 213 -12.36 3.52 2.77
N GLU A 214 -11.36 4.33 2.44
CA GLU A 214 -11.08 4.76 1.06
C GLU A 214 -9.60 5.09 0.96
N PHE A 215 -8.85 4.28 0.20
CA PHE A 215 -7.43 4.56 -0.04
C PHE A 215 -6.92 3.89 -1.32
N ASN A 216 -5.82 4.43 -1.84
CA ASN A 216 -5.04 3.89 -2.94
C ASN A 216 -3.57 4.24 -2.73
N VAL A 217 -2.76 3.25 -2.35
CA VAL A 217 -1.37 3.45 -1.97
C VAL A 217 -0.47 2.44 -2.67
N PHE A 218 0.79 2.81 -2.87
CA PHE A 218 1.86 1.92 -3.28
C PHE A 218 2.86 1.76 -2.13
N ILE A 219 3.17 0.52 -1.77
CA ILE A 219 4.12 0.17 -0.70
C ILE A 219 5.34 -0.50 -1.35
N TYR A 220 6.53 0.08 -1.19
CA TYR A 220 7.76 -0.49 -1.72
C TYR A 220 8.17 -1.76 -0.97
N ASN A 221 8.71 -2.73 -1.73
CA ASN A 221 9.27 -3.98 -1.22
C ASN A 221 10.76 -3.82 -0.87
N VAL A 222 11.03 -2.95 0.10
CA VAL A 222 12.38 -2.55 0.53
C VAL A 222 12.65 -2.99 1.96
N GLN A 223 13.90 -2.94 2.39
CA GLN A 223 14.27 -3.16 3.80
C GLN A 223 15.45 -2.28 4.16
N ASP A 224 15.33 -1.52 5.24
CA ASP A 224 16.38 -0.63 5.72
C ASP A 224 17.72 -1.36 5.90
N GLY A 225 18.79 -0.76 5.38
CA GLY A 225 20.13 -1.32 5.43
C GLY A 225 20.42 -2.45 4.43
N TYR A 226 19.48 -2.77 3.52
CA TYR A 226 19.66 -3.81 2.50
C TYR A 226 19.32 -3.31 1.10
N THR A 227 20.03 -3.85 0.11
CA THR A 227 19.74 -3.70 -1.32
C THR A 227 19.28 -5.05 -1.86
N ILE A 228 18.16 -5.06 -2.57
CA ILE A 228 17.57 -6.26 -3.15
C ILE A 228 17.86 -6.27 -4.65
N ASN A 229 18.36 -7.40 -5.14
CA ASN A 229 18.36 -7.72 -6.56
C ASN A 229 17.01 -8.34 -6.90
N TYR A 230 16.11 -7.56 -7.52
CA TYR A 230 14.73 -7.99 -7.79
C TYR A 230 14.63 -9.08 -8.87
N GLU A 231 15.64 -9.20 -9.74
CA GLU A 231 15.74 -10.27 -10.73
C GLU A 231 15.89 -11.65 -10.09
N THR A 232 16.61 -11.74 -8.96
CA THR A 232 16.99 -13.03 -8.35
C THR A 232 16.45 -13.22 -6.93
N GLY A 233 16.07 -12.13 -6.27
CA GLY A 233 15.75 -12.03 -4.85
C GLY A 233 16.97 -12.04 -3.92
N GLN A 234 18.20 -12.10 -4.44
CA GLN A 234 19.39 -11.96 -3.59
C GLN A 234 19.42 -10.58 -2.93
N ALA A 235 19.91 -10.50 -1.69
CA ALA A 235 20.06 -9.25 -0.98
C ALA A 235 21.49 -9.06 -0.44
N THR A 236 21.97 -7.83 -0.50
CA THR A 236 23.26 -7.40 0.07
C THR A 236 23.00 -6.38 1.17
N LYS A 237 23.79 -6.44 2.24
CA LYS A 237 23.78 -5.38 3.25
C LYS A 237 24.44 -4.14 2.62
N LYS A 238 23.88 -2.97 2.85
CA LYS A 238 24.48 -1.68 2.47
C LYS A 238 25.76 -1.42 3.27
#